data_AF-A0A6A4AN51-F1
#
_entry.id   AF-A0A6A4AN51-F1
#
_cell.length_a   1.000
_cell.length_b   1.000
_cell.length_c   1.000
_cell.angle_alpha   90.00
_cell.angle_beta   90.00
_cell.angle_gamma   90.00
#
_symmetry.space_group_name_H-M   'P 1'
#
loop_
_entity.id
_entity.type
_entity.pdbx_description
1 polymer ?
#
loop_
_entity_poly.entity_id
_entity_poly.type
_entity_poly.pdbx_seq_one_letter_code
_entity_poly.pdbx_strand_id
1 'polypeptide(L)'
;MISATGEEAAEFESSVNEIDLADYAHELAFLPELTDSALTVLDYASKNVVCTAHTESQRSKLVEMLKKQEGIMIASGNALPPPAYGAICDIDVQGHTPIKQRARRVPLKHLKKLYELLKGLLKAGLIAFSKSPWASPIVIVLKKNGVDIRLCIDYKMVNAITVLMEYAMP
;
A
#
# COMPACT_ATOMS: atom_id res chain seq x y z
N MET A 1 -23.74 -43.12 29.18
CA MET A 1 -25.08 -43.05 28.54
C MET A 1 -25.57 -41.64 28.77
N ILE A 2 -25.73 -40.73 27.82
CA ILE A 2 -25.84 -40.66 26.34
C ILE A 2 -25.58 -39.16 26.05
N SER A 3 -24.99 -38.63 24.98
CA SER A 3 -24.14 -39.03 23.86
C SER A 3 -23.68 -37.69 23.23
N ALA A 4 -22.58 -37.73 22.49
CA ALA A 4 -22.06 -36.64 21.67
C ALA A 4 -22.96 -36.29 20.47
N THR A 5 -22.85 -35.04 19.98
CA THR A 5 -23.01 -34.51 18.61
C THR A 5 -23.05 -32.98 18.78
N GLY A 6 -22.38 -32.11 18.05
CA GLY A 6 -21.56 -32.22 16.86
C GLY A 6 -20.91 -30.84 16.63
N GLU A 7 -19.94 -30.81 15.73
CA GLU A 7 -19.21 -29.65 15.28
C GLU A 7 -20.12 -28.49 14.84
N GLU A 8 -19.72 -27.26 15.18
CA GLU A 8 -19.88 -26.13 14.28
C GLU A 8 -18.64 -25.26 14.45
N ALA A 9 -17.58 -25.63 13.72
CA ALA A 9 -16.52 -24.70 13.37
C ALA A 9 -17.20 -23.58 12.57
N ALA A 10 -17.37 -22.42 13.19
CA ALA A 10 -17.78 -21.23 12.48
C ALA A 10 -16.65 -20.83 11.53
N GLU A 11 -16.67 -21.39 10.33
CA GLU A 11 -15.97 -20.89 9.16
C GLU A 11 -16.41 -19.44 8.99
N PHE A 12 -15.59 -18.51 9.49
CA PHE A 12 -15.70 -17.11 9.14
C PHE A 12 -15.11 -16.96 7.74
N GLU A 13 -15.83 -17.48 6.75
CA GLU A 13 -15.62 -17.08 5.37
C GLU A 13 -15.82 -15.57 5.33
N SER A 14 -14.72 -14.84 5.25
CA SER A 14 -14.73 -13.44 4.85
C SER A 14 -15.28 -13.43 3.42
N SER A 15 -16.61 -13.37 3.30
CA SER A 15 -17.26 -12.94 2.08
C SER A 15 -16.64 -11.59 1.75
N VAL A 16 -15.77 -11.56 0.74
CA VAL A 16 -15.28 -10.32 0.17
C VAL A 16 -16.54 -9.64 -0.34
N ASN A 17 -17.14 -8.78 0.49
CA ASN A 17 -18.09 -7.81 -0.01
C ASN A 17 -17.29 -7.03 -1.04
N GLU A 18 -17.56 -7.29 -2.31
CA GLU A 18 -17.07 -6.49 -3.43
C GLU A 18 -17.75 -5.14 -3.26
N ILE A 19 -17.14 -4.27 -2.44
CA ILE A 19 -17.66 -2.94 -2.19
C ILE A 19 -17.24 -2.10 -3.40
N ASP A 20 -18.22 -1.73 -4.21
CA ASP A 20 -18.01 -0.97 -5.43
C ASP A 20 -17.55 0.46 -5.10
N LEU A 21 -16.67 1.00 -5.94
CA LEU A 21 -16.15 2.36 -5.79
C LEU A 21 -17.30 3.40 -5.84
N ALA A 22 -18.41 3.05 -6.49
CA ALA A 22 -19.63 3.83 -6.56
C ALA A 22 -20.29 4.04 -5.19
N ASP A 23 -20.19 3.09 -4.26
CA ASP A 23 -20.80 3.18 -2.92
C ASP A 23 -20.18 4.28 -2.06
N TYR A 24 -18.95 4.68 -2.38
CA TYR A 24 -18.21 5.75 -1.72
C TYR A 24 -18.14 7.04 -2.55
N ALA A 25 -18.91 7.15 -3.63
CA ALA A 25 -18.86 8.31 -4.54
C ALA A 25 -18.98 9.66 -3.81
N HIS A 26 -19.77 9.75 -2.74
CA HIS A 26 -19.91 10.96 -1.93
C HIS A 26 -18.66 11.28 -1.08
N GLU A 27 -17.98 10.26 -0.54
CA GLU A 27 -16.71 10.44 0.18
C GLU A 27 -15.55 10.73 -0.79
N LEU A 28 -15.62 10.16 -1.99
CA LEU A 28 -14.69 10.38 -3.09
C LEU A 28 -14.91 11.71 -3.82
N ALA A 29 -16.06 12.37 -3.64
CA ALA A 29 -16.37 13.66 -4.26
C ALA A 29 -15.40 14.79 -3.84
N PHE A 30 -14.70 14.61 -2.72
CA PHE A 30 -13.64 15.50 -2.25
C PHE A 30 -12.27 15.22 -2.88
N LEU A 31 -12.16 14.14 -3.66
CA LEU A 31 -10.97 13.79 -4.41
C LEU A 31 -11.08 14.39 -5.82
N PRO A 32 -10.01 15.00 -6.37
CA PRO A 32 -10.02 15.42 -7.76
C PRO A 32 -10.32 14.22 -8.69
N GLU A 33 -10.98 14.41 -9.82
CA GLU A 33 -11.24 13.31 -10.77
C GLU A 33 -9.94 12.65 -11.27
N LEU A 34 -9.96 11.32 -11.46
CA LEU A 34 -8.85 10.53 -12.02
C LEU A 34 -9.06 10.31 -13.50
N THR A 35 -8.73 11.30 -14.29
CA THR A 35 -8.42 11.08 -15.70
C THR A 35 -6.95 11.42 -15.87
N ASP A 36 -6.11 10.43 -15.55
CA ASP A 36 -4.99 10.04 -16.41
C ASP A 36 -4.19 8.91 -15.76
N SER A 37 -4.14 7.78 -16.47
CA SER A 37 -3.10 6.78 -16.27
C SER A 37 -1.86 7.28 -16.99
N ALA A 38 -1.10 8.16 -16.33
CA ALA A 38 0.23 8.50 -16.80
C ALA A 38 1.11 7.25 -16.69
N LEU A 39 1.32 6.55 -17.80
CA LEU A 39 2.43 5.63 -17.96
C LEU A 39 3.70 6.43 -17.67
N THR A 40 4.47 6.00 -16.68
CA THR A 40 5.73 6.65 -16.34
C THR A 40 6.76 6.21 -17.37
N VAL A 41 6.90 7.00 -18.43
CA VAL A 41 7.92 6.78 -19.46
C VAL A 41 9.29 7.02 -18.83
N LEU A 42 10.17 6.02 -18.85
CA LEU A 42 11.55 6.18 -18.41
C LEU A 42 12.28 7.13 -19.36
N ASP A 43 12.84 8.21 -18.82
CA ASP A 43 13.63 9.17 -19.60
C ASP A 43 15.09 8.71 -19.71
N TYR A 44 15.40 8.07 -20.83
CA TYR A 44 16.77 7.65 -21.17
C TYR A 44 17.68 8.81 -21.61
N ALA A 45 17.13 10.01 -21.84
CA ALA A 45 17.90 11.21 -22.19
C ALA A 45 18.31 12.04 -20.96
N SER A 46 17.90 11.62 -19.76
CA SER A 46 18.25 12.25 -18.50
C SER A 46 19.77 12.39 -18.32
N LYS A 47 20.21 13.49 -17.69
CA LYS A 47 21.64 13.77 -17.39
C LYS A 47 22.36 12.62 -16.68
N ASN A 48 21.63 11.83 -15.89
CA ASN A 48 22.16 10.66 -15.19
C ASN A 48 22.55 9.51 -16.14
N VAL A 49 21.86 9.38 -17.27
CA VAL A 49 22.09 8.33 -18.29
C VAL A 49 23.11 8.80 -19.33
N VAL A 50 23.07 10.08 -19.72
CA VAL A 50 23.95 10.68 -20.74
C VAL A 50 25.21 11.32 -20.13
N CYS A 51 25.70 10.78 -19.01
CA CYS A 51 26.84 11.33 -18.28
C CYS A 51 28.07 11.51 -19.20
N THR A 52 28.71 12.69 -19.14
CA THR A 52 29.85 13.08 -19.97
C THR A 52 31.09 12.23 -19.72
N ALA A 53 31.17 11.56 -18.57
CA ALA A 53 32.28 10.67 -18.20
C ALA A 53 32.28 9.32 -18.95
N HIS A 54 31.17 8.95 -19.61
CA HIS A 54 31.07 7.70 -20.37
C HIS A 54 31.37 7.91 -21.85
N THR A 55 32.07 6.96 -22.47
CA THR A 55 32.21 6.88 -23.94
C THR A 55 30.86 6.56 -24.58
N GLU A 56 30.66 6.94 -25.84
CA GLU A 56 29.41 6.70 -26.58
C GLU A 56 28.99 5.22 -26.58
N SER A 57 29.95 4.30 -26.79
CA SER A 57 29.72 2.85 -26.70
C SER A 57 29.21 2.40 -25.32
N GLN A 58 29.72 2.98 -24.24
CA GLN A 58 29.27 2.65 -22.87
C GLN A 58 27.85 3.17 -22.61
N ARG A 59 27.51 4.36 -23.11
CA ARG A 59 26.16 4.92 -23.00
C ARG A 59 25.14 4.06 -23.75
N SER A 60 25.46 3.63 -24.97
CA SER A 60 24.60 2.74 -25.75
C SER A 60 24.34 1.42 -25.02
N LYS A 61 25.39 0.81 -24.45
CA LYS A 61 25.27 -0.45 -23.69
C LYS A 61 24.43 -0.29 -22.42
N LEU A 62 24.56 0.85 -21.73
CA LEU A 62 23.74 1.17 -20.55
C LEU A 62 22.26 1.30 -20.93
N VAL A 63 21.96 2.09 -21.96
CA VAL A 63 20.57 2.28 -22.43
C VAL A 63 19.95 0.96 -22.86
N GLU A 64 20.70 0.12 -23.56
CA GLU A 64 20.25 -1.22 -23.94
C GLU A 64 19.93 -2.10 -22.72
N MET A 65 20.79 -2.07 -21.69
CA MET A 65 20.53 -2.78 -20.45
C MET A 65 19.29 -2.26 -19.71
N LEU A 66 19.11 -0.93 -19.64
CA LEU A 66 17.95 -0.33 -18.98
C LEU A 66 16.64 -0.71 -19.69
N LYS A 67 16.61 -0.63 -21.02
CA LYS A 67 15.46 -1.08 -21.83
C LYS A 67 15.17 -2.56 -21.64
N LYS A 68 16.22 -3.40 -21.60
CA LYS A 68 16.08 -4.84 -21.39
C LYS A 68 15.50 -5.18 -20.01
N GLN A 69 15.78 -4.38 -18.99
CA GLN A 69 15.36 -4.60 -17.61
C GLN A 69 14.18 -3.73 -17.17
N GLU A 70 13.50 -3.05 -18.10
CA GLU A 70 12.41 -2.12 -17.78
C GLU A 70 11.29 -2.80 -16.97
N GLY A 71 11.02 -4.08 -17.21
CA GLY A 71 9.98 -4.83 -16.49
C GLY A 71 10.24 -5.08 -14.99
N ILE A 72 11.47 -4.94 -14.51
CA ILE A 72 11.80 -5.05 -13.07
C ILE A 72 12.03 -3.69 -12.40
N MET A 73 11.97 -2.61 -13.17
CA MET A 73 12.24 -1.27 -12.67
C MET A 73 10.99 -0.62 -12.09
N ILE A 74 11.19 0.13 -11.01
CA ILE A 74 10.17 0.98 -10.41
C ILE A 74 10.28 2.36 -11.07
N ALA A 75 9.36 2.67 -11.97
CA ALA A 75 9.45 3.85 -12.85
C ALA A 75 9.20 5.21 -12.16
N SER A 76 8.70 5.22 -10.92
CA SER A 76 8.51 6.44 -10.12
C SER A 76 8.86 6.19 -8.67
N GLY A 77 9.41 7.18 -7.95
CA GLY A 77 9.78 7.04 -6.54
C GLY A 77 8.61 6.74 -5.58
N ASN A 78 7.37 6.83 -6.08
CA ASN A 78 6.15 6.38 -5.39
C ASN A 78 5.46 5.20 -6.10
N ALA A 79 6.00 4.69 -7.21
CA ALA A 79 5.50 3.47 -7.81
C ALA A 79 5.83 2.32 -6.85
N LEU A 80 4.82 1.53 -6.55
CA LEU A 80 4.94 0.40 -5.64
C LEU A 80 5.10 -0.84 -6.50
N PRO A 81 5.95 -1.80 -6.10
CA PRO A 81 6.02 -3.06 -6.81
C PRO A 81 4.61 -3.69 -6.82
N PRO A 82 4.26 -4.45 -7.85
CA PRO A 82 3.02 -5.22 -7.86
C PRO A 82 2.90 -6.01 -6.54
N PRO A 83 1.69 -6.17 -5.99
CA PRO A 83 1.48 -7.05 -4.83
C PRO A 83 2.13 -8.42 -5.08
N ALA A 84 2.72 -9.01 -4.05
CA ALA A 84 3.27 -10.36 -4.17
C ALA A 84 2.14 -11.34 -4.51
N TYR A 85 2.11 -11.80 -5.76
CA TYR A 85 1.08 -12.74 -6.23
C TYR A 85 1.20 -14.06 -5.47
N GLY A 86 0.11 -14.51 -4.85
CA GLY A 86 -0.02 -15.83 -4.24
C GLY A 86 0.52 -15.98 -2.81
N ALA A 87 0.97 -14.90 -2.17
CA ALA A 87 1.36 -14.93 -0.76
C ALA A 87 0.24 -14.38 0.12
N ILE A 88 -0.34 -15.23 0.97
CA ILE A 88 -1.28 -14.84 2.02
C ILE A 88 -0.52 -14.90 3.35
N CYS A 89 -0.65 -13.86 4.17
CA CYS A 89 -0.01 -13.77 5.47
C CYS A 89 -1.09 -13.62 6.55
N ASP A 90 -1.35 -14.71 7.27
CA ASP A 90 -2.30 -14.71 8.38
C ASP A 90 -1.62 -14.17 9.64
N ILE A 91 -2.28 -13.21 10.30
CA ILE A 91 -1.78 -12.58 11.51
C ILE A 91 -2.50 -13.19 12.70
N ASP A 92 -1.80 -14.02 13.49
CA ASP A 92 -2.35 -14.61 14.71
C ASP A 92 -2.39 -13.57 15.84
N VAL A 93 -3.59 -13.40 16.41
CA VAL A 93 -3.89 -12.51 17.55
C VAL A 93 -4.42 -13.29 18.77
N GLN A 94 -4.25 -14.62 18.80
CA GLN A 94 -4.64 -15.51 19.91
C GLN A 94 -6.12 -15.38 20.33
N GLY A 95 -7.01 -15.16 19.37
CA GLY A 95 -8.45 -15.01 19.65
C GLY A 95 -8.83 -13.70 20.36
N HIS A 96 -7.95 -12.71 20.38
CA HIS A 96 -8.24 -11.41 20.97
C HIS A 96 -9.39 -10.68 20.25
N THR A 97 -10.24 -9.98 21.01
CA THR A 97 -11.35 -9.20 20.45
C THR A 97 -10.87 -8.03 19.58
N PRO A 98 -11.62 -7.62 18.53
CA PRO A 98 -11.18 -6.53 17.65
C PRO A 98 -10.88 -5.21 18.36
N ILE A 99 -9.77 -4.58 17.97
CA ILE A 99 -9.38 -3.26 18.46
C ILE A 99 -9.76 -2.20 17.43
N LYS A 100 -10.69 -1.31 17.80
CA LYS A 100 -11.15 -0.18 16.96
C LYS A 100 -10.71 1.16 17.55
N GLN A 101 -9.65 1.73 17.01
CA GLN A 101 -9.14 3.03 17.42
C GLN A 101 -9.79 4.16 16.60
N ARG A 102 -10.02 5.31 17.24
CA ARG A 102 -10.53 6.51 16.56
C ARG A 102 -9.47 7.11 15.63
N ALA A 103 -9.89 7.51 14.42
CA ALA A 103 -9.04 8.26 13.50
C ALA A 103 -8.49 9.55 14.12
N ARG A 104 -7.21 9.84 13.88
CA ARG A 104 -6.56 11.08 14.35
C ARG A 104 -6.97 12.26 13.48
N ARG A 105 -7.07 13.45 14.09
CA ARG A 105 -7.34 14.68 13.35
C ARG A 105 -6.16 15.03 12.46
N VAL A 106 -6.42 15.23 11.17
CA VAL A 106 -5.43 15.65 10.18
C VAL A 106 -5.52 17.16 9.97
N PRO A 107 -4.41 17.92 10.10
CA PRO A 107 -4.40 19.33 9.77
C PRO A 107 -4.80 19.58 8.30
N LEU A 108 -5.60 20.62 8.04
CA LEU A 108 -6.13 20.93 6.71
C LEU A 108 -5.04 21.03 5.62
N LYS A 109 -3.88 21.59 5.97
CA LYS A 109 -2.71 21.71 5.07
C LYS A 109 -2.19 20.38 4.53
N HIS A 110 -2.48 19.25 5.19
CA HIS A 110 -2.01 17.92 4.78
C HIS A 110 -3.10 17.07 4.16
N LEU A 111 -4.38 17.46 4.27
CA LEU A 111 -5.50 16.67 3.74
C LEU A 111 -5.37 16.40 2.25
N LYS A 112 -5.09 17.44 1.44
CA LYS A 112 -4.95 17.28 -0.01
C LYS A 112 -3.91 16.21 -0.38
N LYS A 113 -2.73 16.28 0.24
CA LYS A 113 -1.66 15.30 0.00
C LYS A 113 -1.99 13.91 0.50
N LEU A 114 -2.68 13.81 1.64
CA LEU A 114 -3.14 12.54 2.20
C LEU A 114 -4.08 11.86 1.21
N TYR A 115 -5.03 12.61 0.69
CA TYR A 115 -6.00 12.13 -0.28
C TYR A 115 -5.35 11.71 -1.61
N GLU A 116 -4.39 12.48 -2.12
CA GLU A 116 -3.61 12.09 -3.31
C GLU A 116 -2.86 10.76 -3.10
N LEU A 117 -2.30 10.54 -1.92
CA LEU A 117 -1.63 9.28 -1.59
C LEU A 117 -2.60 8.10 -1.48
N LEU A 118 -3.70 8.25 -0.72
CA LEU A 118 -4.72 7.20 -0.56
C LEU A 118 -5.30 6.77 -1.92
N LYS A 119 -5.56 7.75 -2.78
CA LYS A 119 -6.03 7.54 -4.14
C LYS A 119 -5.03 6.77 -4.99
N GLY A 120 -3.73 7.10 -4.90
CA GLY A 120 -2.67 6.35 -5.57
C GLY A 120 -2.60 4.89 -5.10
N LEU A 121 -2.76 4.65 -3.79
CA LEU A 121 -2.76 3.31 -3.20
C LEU A 121 -3.98 2.47 -3.62
N LEU A 122 -5.17 3.09 -3.68
CA LEU A 122 -6.39 2.46 -4.19
C LEU A 122 -6.23 2.07 -5.67
N LYS A 123 -5.72 2.98 -6.50
CA LYS A 123 -5.47 2.71 -7.92
C LYS A 123 -4.44 1.59 -8.14
N ALA A 124 -3.46 1.48 -7.24
CA ALA A 124 -2.47 0.42 -7.26
C ALA A 124 -3.01 -0.94 -6.74
N GLY A 125 -4.23 -0.98 -6.18
CA GLY A 125 -4.81 -2.20 -5.61
C GLY A 125 -4.14 -2.66 -4.31
N LEU A 126 -3.38 -1.80 -3.64
CA LEU A 126 -2.67 -2.14 -2.39
C LEU A 126 -3.52 -1.97 -1.15
N ILE A 127 -4.55 -1.12 -1.24
CA ILE A 127 -5.56 -0.95 -0.21
C ILE A 127 -6.93 -1.07 -0.86
N ALA A 128 -7.92 -1.45 -0.07
CA ALA A 128 -9.31 -1.52 -0.47
C ALA A 128 -10.20 -0.96 0.65
N PHE A 129 -11.43 -0.59 0.29
CA PHE A 129 -12.44 -0.28 1.29
C PHE A 129 -12.81 -1.54 2.07
N SER A 130 -13.02 -1.39 3.38
CA SER A 130 -13.42 -2.50 4.25
C SER A 130 -14.33 -2.01 5.36
N LYS A 131 -15.22 -2.89 5.82
CA LYS A 131 -16.06 -2.70 7.01
C LYS A 131 -15.51 -3.50 8.19
N SER A 132 -14.19 -3.45 8.40
CA SER A 132 -13.51 -4.25 9.42
C SER A 132 -13.90 -3.80 10.84
N PRO A 133 -14.08 -4.73 11.79
CA PRO A 133 -14.20 -4.39 13.20
C PRO A 133 -12.86 -3.91 13.80
N TRP A 134 -11.75 -4.12 13.09
CA TRP A 134 -10.42 -3.63 13.44
C TRP A 134 -10.15 -2.27 12.78
N ALA A 135 -9.58 -1.33 13.53
CA ALA A 135 -9.15 -0.06 12.96
C ALA A 135 -7.96 0.52 13.72
N SER A 136 -6.89 0.83 12.99
CA SER A 136 -5.73 1.57 13.49
C SER A 136 -5.67 2.96 12.84
N PRO A 137 -5.28 4.01 13.57
CA PRO A 137 -5.34 5.37 13.04
C PRO A 137 -4.15 5.67 12.13
N ILE A 138 -4.40 6.48 11.11
CA ILE A 138 -3.35 7.05 10.26
C ILE A 138 -2.54 8.10 11.04
N VAL A 139 -1.23 8.06 10.84
CA VAL A 139 -0.25 9.01 11.35
C VAL A 139 0.48 9.64 10.16
N ILE A 140 0.55 10.97 10.15
CA ILE A 140 1.24 11.73 9.10
C ILE A 140 2.61 12.14 9.63
N VAL A 141 3.66 11.79 8.87
CA VAL A 141 5.03 12.20 9.17
C VAL A 141 5.56 13.07 8.04
N LEU A 142 6.20 14.20 8.36
CA LEU A 142 6.78 15.08 7.35
C LEU A 142 8.09 14.49 6.82
N LYS A 143 8.28 14.53 5.50
CA LYS A 143 9.59 14.27 4.88
C LYS A 143 10.54 15.43 5.17
N LYS A 144 11.84 15.20 4.96
CA LYS A 144 12.91 16.19 5.19
C LYS A 144 12.72 17.51 4.43
N ASN A 145 12.02 17.48 3.29
CA ASN A 145 11.71 18.67 2.51
C ASN A 145 10.64 19.57 3.17
N GLY A 146 10.04 19.17 4.31
CA GLY A 146 9.06 19.95 5.07
C GLY A 146 7.68 20.08 4.40
N VAL A 147 7.58 19.67 3.16
CA VAL A 147 6.41 19.85 2.29
C VAL A 147 5.68 18.53 2.12
N ASP A 148 6.39 17.45 1.85
CA ASP A 148 5.79 16.14 1.59
C ASP A 148 5.53 15.35 2.86
N ILE A 149 4.59 14.42 2.76
CA ILE A 149 4.17 13.58 3.87
C ILE A 149 4.48 12.10 3.59
N ARG A 150 4.59 11.33 4.67
CA ARG A 150 4.53 9.87 4.71
C ARG A 150 3.24 9.48 5.40
N LEU A 151 2.51 8.57 4.77
CA LEU A 151 1.37 7.89 5.36
C LEU A 151 1.91 6.73 6.22
N CYS A 152 1.65 6.77 7.52
CA CYS A 152 1.97 5.68 8.44
C CYS A 152 0.70 5.22 9.15
N ILE A 153 0.68 3.99 9.65
CA ILE A 153 -0.42 3.45 10.44
C ILE A 153 0.12 3.08 11.82
N ASP A 154 -0.57 3.48 12.87
CA ASP A 154 -0.17 3.21 14.26
C ASP A 154 -0.64 1.81 14.69
N TYR A 155 0.15 0.80 14.36
CA TYR A 155 -0.15 -0.60 14.71
C TYR A 155 0.25 -0.99 16.13
N LYS A 156 0.65 -0.06 17.00
CA LYS A 156 1.18 -0.40 18.34
C LYS A 156 0.27 -1.31 19.15
N MET A 157 -1.04 -1.06 19.11
CA MET A 157 -2.00 -1.89 19.86
C MET A 157 -2.19 -3.27 19.26
N VAL A 158 -2.17 -3.39 17.92
CA VAL A 158 -2.28 -4.68 17.23
C VAL A 158 -0.99 -5.48 17.42
N ASN A 159 0.17 -4.86 17.22
CA ASN A 159 1.48 -5.50 17.41
C ASN A 159 1.70 -6.01 18.84
N ALA A 160 1.04 -5.42 19.85
CA ALA A 160 1.16 -5.86 21.24
C ALA A 160 0.43 -7.19 21.51
N ILE A 161 -0.54 -7.56 20.68
CA ILE A 161 -1.33 -8.79 20.81
C ILE A 161 -0.99 -9.83 19.71
N THR A 162 -0.23 -9.42 18.68
CA THR A 162 0.19 -10.30 17.59
C THR A 162 1.26 -11.29 18.07
N VAL A 163 1.10 -12.56 17.71
CA VAL A 163 2.12 -13.58 17.93
C VAL A 163 3.32 -13.31 17.01
N LEU A 164 4.52 -13.26 17.58
CA LEU A 164 5.73 -13.06 16.81
C LEU A 164 6.00 -14.30 15.94
N MET A 165 6.11 -14.09 14.63
CA MET A 165 6.61 -15.12 13.73
C MET A 165 8.12 -15.23 13.91
N GLU A 166 8.59 -16.39 14.34
CA GLU A 166 10.03 -16.68 14.38
C GLU A 166 10.52 -16.91 12.94
N TYR A 167 11.20 -15.92 12.38
CA TYR A 167 11.96 -16.07 11.16
C TYR A 167 13.38 -15.56 11.39
N ALA A 168 14.37 -16.34 10.95
CA ALA A 168 15.74 -15.91 10.96
C ALA A 168 15.95 -14.90 9.82
N MET A 169 16.31 -13.66 10.15
CA MET A 169 16.88 -12.75 9.17
C MET A 169 18.37 -13.12 9.02
N PRO A 170 18.83 -13.56 7.83
CA PRO A 170 20.22 -13.96 7.60
C PRO A 170 21.21 -12.80 7.60
#